data_AF-A0A7D9H2E3-F1
#
_entry.id   AF-A0A7D9H2E3-F1
#
_cell.length_a   1.000
_cell.length_b   1.000
_cell.length_c   1.000
_cell.angle_alpha   90.00
_cell.angle_beta   90.00
_cell.angle_gamma   90.00
#
_symmetry.space_group_name_H-M   'P 1'
#
loop_
_entity.id
_entity.type
_entity.pdbx_description
1 polymer ?
#
loop_
_entity_poly.entity_id
_entity_poly.type
_entity_poly.pdbx_seq_one_letter_code
_entity_poly.pdbx_strand_id
1 'polypeptide(L)'
;MNEIQEDVSAALADQHFTTYNWLRNKYYSYTDLSSILEIYAFGTISDYFHNKSLLPALNKAQLSRLRQLTLVGLAEDSVEISFDKIRAELCLESQTWLADLIDLNNPVVIKFKIDELEQVIRVEDIFQTRDVFSSQDMPLRILSFDQVSFNVSKMINALKFIRDVKLAKVTDALKSKKDLSAEAVSATRRSSQLKRRLEG
;
A
#
# COMPACT_ATOMS: atom_id res chain seq x y z
N MET A 1 5.31 29.88 -15.99
CA MET A 1 3.95 29.46 -15.58
C MET A 1 3.44 28.32 -16.45
N ASN A 2 3.47 28.45 -17.79
CA ASN A 2 2.98 27.38 -18.68
C ASN A 2 3.74 26.05 -18.54
N GLU A 3 5.07 26.08 -18.45
CA GLU A 3 5.89 24.85 -18.36
C GLU A 3 5.59 24.03 -17.10
N ILE A 4 5.39 24.67 -15.95
CA ILE A 4 5.07 23.98 -14.69
C ILE A 4 3.67 23.36 -14.75
N GLN A 5 2.70 24.06 -15.32
CA GLN A 5 1.35 23.55 -15.47
C GLN A 5 1.31 22.39 -16.47
N GLU A 6 2.13 22.45 -17.52
CA GLU A 6 2.30 21.38 -18.50
C GLU A 6 2.95 20.15 -17.87
N ASP A 7 4.03 20.32 -17.09
CA ASP A 7 4.68 19.24 -16.33
C ASP A 7 3.68 18.53 -15.41
N VAL A 8 2.91 19.29 -14.62
CA VAL A 8 1.92 18.73 -13.69
C VAL A 8 0.82 18.04 -14.47
N SER A 9 0.29 18.66 -15.53
CA SER A 9 -0.75 18.05 -16.35
C SER A 9 -0.27 16.76 -17.02
N ALA A 10 0.98 16.71 -17.48
CA ALA A 10 1.59 15.52 -18.06
C ALA A 10 1.74 14.41 -17.02
N ALA A 11 2.23 14.74 -15.82
CA ALA A 11 2.36 13.79 -14.72
C ALA A 11 1.00 13.23 -14.27
N LEU A 12 -0.05 14.06 -14.20
CA LEU A 12 -1.40 13.62 -13.83
C LEU A 12 -2.08 12.78 -14.94
N ALA A 13 -1.67 12.95 -16.20
CA ALA A 13 -2.18 12.18 -17.33
C ALA A 13 -1.43 10.87 -17.57
N ASP A 14 -0.18 10.76 -17.12
CA ASP A 14 0.65 9.56 -17.27
C ASP A 14 0.27 8.48 -16.25
N GLN A 15 -0.16 7.32 -16.76
CA GLN A 15 -0.53 6.15 -15.94
C GLN A 15 0.69 5.49 -15.28
N HIS A 16 1.89 5.73 -15.78
CA HIS A 16 3.13 5.18 -15.23
C HIS A 16 3.76 6.08 -14.17
N PHE A 17 3.34 7.34 -14.10
CA PHE A 17 3.88 8.30 -13.15
C PHE A 17 3.39 8.01 -11.73
N THR A 18 4.32 7.85 -10.81
CA THR A 18 4.08 7.43 -9.41
C THR A 18 4.65 8.40 -8.37
N THR A 19 5.57 9.28 -8.74
CA THR A 19 6.34 10.13 -7.81
C THR A 19 5.75 11.53 -7.67
N TYR A 20 4.47 11.60 -7.27
CA TYR A 20 3.74 12.86 -7.12
C TYR A 20 4.30 13.74 -5.98
N ASN A 21 4.75 13.12 -4.89
CA ASN A 21 5.34 13.84 -3.76
C ASN A 21 6.65 14.54 -4.14
N TRP A 22 7.46 13.94 -5.02
CA TRP A 22 8.66 14.59 -5.54
C TRP A 22 8.30 15.86 -6.31
N LEU A 23 7.31 15.77 -7.20
CA LEU A 23 6.84 16.92 -7.99
C LEU A 23 6.21 18.00 -7.09
N ARG A 24 5.47 17.57 -6.06
CA ARG A 24 4.89 18.44 -5.04
C ARG A 24 5.95 19.24 -4.31
N ASN A 25 7.02 18.60 -3.85
CA ASN A 25 8.12 19.28 -3.17
C ASN A 25 8.83 20.27 -4.10
N LYS A 26 9.06 19.89 -5.36
CA LYS A 26 9.66 20.75 -6.38
C LYS A 26 8.84 22.01 -6.62
N TYR A 27 7.52 21.90 -6.69
CA TYR A 27 6.60 22.99 -7.03
C TYR A 27 5.79 23.50 -5.83
N TYR A 28 6.30 23.33 -4.61
CA TYR A 28 5.57 23.65 -3.38
C TYR A 28 5.14 25.12 -3.28
N SER A 29 5.87 26.05 -3.91
CA SER A 29 5.54 27.47 -3.95
C SER A 29 4.19 27.78 -4.65
N TYR A 30 3.69 26.87 -5.49
CA TYR A 30 2.43 27.01 -6.19
C TYR A 30 1.34 26.26 -5.41
N THR A 31 0.49 27.01 -4.70
CA THR A 31 -0.50 26.44 -3.78
C THR A 31 -1.43 25.44 -4.48
N ASP A 32 -2.10 25.84 -5.56
CA ASP A 32 -3.12 25.01 -6.22
C ASP A 32 -2.54 23.72 -6.82
N LEU A 33 -1.35 23.83 -7.43
CA LEU A 33 -0.65 22.71 -8.05
C LEU A 33 -0.03 21.75 -7.02
N SER A 34 0.59 22.28 -5.96
CA SER A 34 1.13 21.43 -4.90
C SER A 34 0.03 20.73 -4.11
N SER A 35 -1.11 21.40 -3.92
CA SER A 35 -2.32 20.86 -3.29
C SER A 35 -2.91 19.68 -4.08
N ILE A 36 -3.02 19.77 -5.42
CA ILE A 36 -3.53 18.63 -6.19
C ILE A 36 -2.54 17.45 -6.17
N LEU A 37 -1.24 17.72 -6.25
CA LEU A 37 -0.21 16.68 -6.17
C LEU A 37 -0.19 16.00 -4.79
N GLU A 38 -0.52 16.73 -3.72
CA GLU A 38 -0.70 16.16 -2.38
C GLU A 38 -1.80 15.11 -2.34
N ILE A 39 -2.92 15.36 -3.02
CA ILE A 39 -4.04 14.42 -3.08
C ILE A 39 -3.65 13.18 -3.91
N TYR A 40 -2.93 13.34 -5.02
CA TYR A 40 -2.44 12.20 -5.79
C TYR A 40 -1.40 11.38 -5.02
N ALA A 41 -0.51 12.04 -4.29
CA ALA A 41 0.49 11.37 -3.46
C ALA A 41 -0.16 10.59 -2.31
N PHE A 42 -1.03 11.24 -1.51
CA PHE A 42 -1.46 10.70 -0.21
C PHE A 42 -2.98 10.65 0.02
N GLY A 43 -3.77 11.47 -0.67
CA GLY A 43 -5.20 11.66 -0.41
C GLY A 43 -6.14 10.76 -1.23
N THR A 44 -7.44 10.87 -0.99
CA THR A 44 -8.47 10.09 -1.69
C THR A 44 -9.25 10.93 -2.69
N ILE A 45 -10.07 10.29 -3.54
CA ILE A 45 -11.01 11.00 -4.40
C ILE A 45 -12.03 11.82 -3.59
N SER A 46 -12.37 11.38 -2.38
CA SER A 46 -13.25 12.11 -1.46
C SER A 46 -12.59 13.42 -1.00
N ASP A 47 -11.29 13.39 -0.68
CA ASP A 47 -10.52 14.58 -0.32
C ASP A 47 -10.48 15.62 -1.45
N TYR A 48 -10.42 15.17 -2.71
CA TYR A 48 -10.54 16.05 -3.87
C TYR A 48 -11.91 16.72 -3.93
N PHE A 49 -13.00 15.97 -3.77
CA PHE A 49 -14.35 16.55 -3.83
C PHE A 49 -14.63 17.51 -2.68
N HIS A 50 -14.14 17.23 -1.46
CA HIS A 50 -14.26 18.13 -0.32
C HIS A 50 -13.51 19.45 -0.52
N ASN A 51 -12.37 19.43 -1.22
CA ASN A 51 -11.51 20.59 -1.41
C ASN A 51 -11.59 21.17 -2.84
N LYS A 52 -12.63 20.82 -3.61
CA LYS A 52 -12.75 21.16 -5.03
C LYS A 52 -12.70 22.66 -5.32
N SER A 53 -13.09 23.52 -4.37
CA SER A 53 -13.00 24.97 -4.49
C SER A 53 -11.57 25.53 -4.46
N LEU A 54 -10.63 24.78 -3.90
CA LEU A 54 -9.22 25.17 -3.73
C LEU A 54 -8.30 24.48 -4.74
N LEU A 55 -8.86 23.66 -5.63
CA LEU A 55 -8.12 22.75 -6.50
C LEU A 55 -8.43 23.00 -7.97
N PRO A 56 -7.46 22.76 -8.86
CA PRO A 56 -7.70 22.79 -10.29
C PRO A 56 -8.70 21.70 -10.69
N ALA A 57 -9.56 22.01 -11.67
CA ALA A 57 -10.52 21.05 -12.18
C ALA A 57 -9.81 19.91 -12.93
N LEU A 58 -10.09 18.68 -12.52
CA LEU A 58 -9.58 17.48 -13.19
C LEU A 58 -10.48 17.04 -14.34
N ASN A 59 -9.86 16.55 -15.41
CA ASN A 59 -10.58 15.90 -16.51
C ASN A 59 -10.98 14.45 -16.16
N LYS A 60 -11.76 13.79 -17.03
CA LYS A 60 -12.25 12.41 -16.78
C LYS A 60 -11.11 11.40 -16.59
N ALA A 61 -10.03 11.51 -17.36
CA ALA A 61 -8.89 10.59 -17.27
C ALA A 61 -8.12 10.77 -15.96
N GLN A 62 -7.89 12.01 -15.56
CA GLN A 62 -7.27 12.37 -14.28
C GLN A 62 -8.11 11.91 -13.09
N LEU A 63 -9.43 12.09 -13.14
CA LEU A 63 -10.35 11.59 -12.11
C LEU A 63 -10.32 10.06 -12.02
N SER A 64 -10.32 9.36 -13.16
CA SER A 64 -10.18 7.90 -13.20
C SER A 64 -8.86 7.45 -12.55
N ARG A 65 -7.76 8.14 -12.85
CA ARG A 65 -6.46 7.89 -12.22
C ARG A 65 -6.50 8.06 -10.70
N LEU A 66 -7.11 9.14 -10.20
CA LEU A 66 -7.23 9.36 -8.75
C LEU A 66 -8.13 8.31 -8.08
N ARG A 67 -9.19 7.86 -8.76
CA ARG A 67 -10.01 6.72 -8.33
C ARG A 67 -9.19 5.42 -8.26
N GLN A 68 -8.36 5.13 -9.26
CA GLN A 68 -7.46 3.95 -9.22
C GLN A 68 -6.50 4.02 -8.04
N LEU A 69 -5.88 5.18 -7.76
CA LEU A 69 -4.99 5.35 -6.61
C LEU A 69 -5.74 5.21 -5.27
N THR A 70 -6.98 5.68 -5.20
CA THR A 70 -7.85 5.48 -4.04
C THR A 70 -8.13 3.98 -3.85
N LEU A 71 -8.45 3.27 -4.93
CA LEU A 71 -8.70 1.83 -4.91
C LEU A 71 -7.46 1.03 -4.47
N VAL A 72 -6.26 1.42 -4.91
CA VAL A 72 -4.99 0.84 -4.43
C VAL A 72 -4.89 0.97 -2.92
N GLY A 73 -5.17 2.15 -2.35
CA GLY A 73 -5.15 2.34 -0.90
C GLY A 73 -6.15 1.45 -0.15
N LEU A 74 -7.31 1.16 -0.75
CA LEU A 74 -8.27 0.20 -0.17
C LEU A 74 -7.79 -1.25 -0.27
N ALA A 75 -7.12 -1.59 -1.37
CA ALA A 75 -6.60 -2.92 -1.66
C ALA A 75 -5.37 -3.28 -0.82
N GLU A 76 -4.62 -2.28 -0.33
CA GLU A 76 -3.54 -2.48 0.65
C GLU A 76 -4.07 -3.02 2.00
N ASP A 77 -5.31 -2.66 2.37
CA ASP A 77 -5.93 -3.10 3.62
C ASP A 77 -6.68 -4.44 3.49
N SER A 78 -7.22 -4.77 2.31
CA SER A 78 -8.00 -5.99 2.09
C SER A 78 -7.94 -6.48 0.65
N VAL A 79 -7.77 -7.79 0.47
CA VAL A 79 -7.80 -8.47 -0.84
C VAL A 79 -9.22 -8.52 -1.41
N GLU A 80 -10.23 -8.56 -0.54
CA GLU A 80 -11.65 -8.56 -0.92
C GLU A 80 -12.30 -7.25 -0.47
N ILE A 81 -12.98 -6.56 -1.40
CA ILE A 81 -13.62 -5.27 -1.12
C ILE A 81 -15.07 -5.32 -1.61
N SER A 82 -16.01 -5.12 -0.69
CA SER A 82 -17.46 -5.07 -1.00
C SER A 82 -17.83 -3.90 -1.90
N PHE A 83 -18.85 -4.09 -2.74
CA PHE A 83 -19.37 -3.04 -3.62
C PHE A 83 -19.85 -1.80 -2.86
N ASP A 84 -20.44 -1.95 -1.68
CA ASP A 84 -20.88 -0.81 -0.86
C ASP A 84 -19.69 0.08 -0.46
N LYS A 85 -18.58 -0.53 -0.02
CA LYS A 85 -17.34 0.18 0.31
C LYS A 85 -16.72 0.85 -0.92
N ILE A 86 -16.69 0.16 -2.07
CA ILE A 86 -16.22 0.72 -3.34
C ILE A 86 -17.02 1.95 -3.72
N ARG A 87 -18.35 1.86 -3.71
CA ARG A 87 -19.24 2.95 -4.10
C ARG A 87 -19.09 4.17 -3.18
N ALA A 88 -18.97 3.94 -1.87
CA ALA A 88 -18.77 4.99 -0.89
C ALA A 88 -17.41 5.68 -1.07
N GLU A 89 -16.32 4.92 -1.15
CA GLU A 89 -14.95 5.47 -1.17
C GLU A 89 -14.57 6.07 -2.54
N LEU A 90 -15.04 5.50 -3.64
CA LEU A 90 -14.72 5.97 -4.99
C LEU A 90 -15.67 7.06 -5.51
N CYS A 91 -16.71 7.39 -4.74
CA CYS A 91 -17.73 8.38 -5.11
C CYS A 91 -18.30 8.10 -6.52
N LEU A 92 -18.69 6.84 -6.77
CA LEU A 92 -19.22 6.41 -8.06
C LEU A 92 -20.71 6.73 -8.20
N GLU A 93 -21.14 7.10 -9.41
CA GLU A 93 -22.54 7.42 -9.69
C GLU A 93 -23.40 6.15 -9.72
N SER A 94 -24.57 6.19 -9.09
CA SER A 94 -25.38 4.98 -8.87
C SER A 94 -25.88 4.28 -10.14
N GLN A 95 -25.93 4.96 -11.29
CA GLN A 95 -26.40 4.36 -12.55
C GLN A 95 -25.29 3.72 -13.38
N THR A 96 -24.05 4.21 -13.27
CA THR A 96 -22.92 3.78 -14.13
C THR A 96 -21.75 3.19 -13.33
N TRP A 97 -21.89 3.06 -12.01
CA TRP A 97 -20.77 2.66 -11.13
C TRP A 97 -20.08 1.36 -11.54
N LEU A 98 -20.80 0.37 -12.08
CA LEU A 98 -20.20 -0.89 -12.50
C LEU A 98 -19.32 -0.73 -13.74
N ALA A 99 -19.77 0.06 -14.73
CA ALA A 99 -18.97 0.37 -15.91
C ALA A 99 -17.74 1.21 -15.52
N ASP A 100 -17.94 2.23 -14.68
CA ASP A 100 -16.85 3.03 -14.12
C ASP A 100 -15.84 2.14 -13.37
N LEU A 101 -16.31 1.15 -12.60
CA LEU A 101 -15.45 0.21 -11.89
C LEU A 101 -14.65 -0.66 -12.86
N ILE A 102 -15.27 -1.19 -13.91
CA ILE A 102 -14.58 -1.97 -14.95
C ILE A 102 -13.47 -1.13 -15.60
N ASP A 103 -13.73 0.15 -15.89
CA ASP A 103 -12.74 1.08 -16.45
C ASP A 103 -11.54 1.33 -15.52
N LEU A 104 -11.70 1.13 -14.20
CA LEU A 104 -10.59 1.24 -13.23
C LEU A 104 -9.64 0.03 -13.29
N ASN A 105 -10.07 -1.10 -13.84
CA ASN A 105 -9.25 -2.30 -13.95
C ASN A 105 -8.16 -2.09 -15.01
N ASN A 106 -6.93 -1.84 -14.57
CA ASN A 106 -5.83 -1.48 -15.46
C ASN A 106 -4.53 -2.20 -15.04
N PRO A 107 -3.92 -3.01 -15.92
CA PRO A 107 -2.75 -3.83 -15.61
C PRO A 107 -1.47 -3.02 -15.34
N VAL A 108 -1.50 -1.69 -15.47
CA VAL A 108 -0.42 -0.79 -15.07
C VAL A 108 -0.49 -0.44 -13.59
N VAL A 109 -1.68 -0.46 -12.99
CA VAL A 109 -1.94 0.10 -11.65
C VAL A 109 -2.46 -0.97 -10.70
N ILE A 110 -3.61 -1.55 -11.03
CA ILE A 110 -4.29 -2.55 -10.21
C ILE A 110 -5.13 -3.47 -11.10
N LYS A 111 -5.05 -4.76 -10.81
CA LYS A 111 -5.83 -5.79 -11.48
C LYS A 111 -6.71 -6.50 -10.46
N PHE A 112 -7.99 -6.62 -10.78
CA PHE A 112 -8.97 -7.29 -9.94
C PHE A 112 -10.03 -8.01 -10.76
N LYS A 113 -10.72 -8.93 -10.10
CA LYS A 113 -11.90 -9.63 -10.62
C LYS A 113 -13.15 -9.16 -9.88
N ILE A 114 -14.25 -9.05 -10.62
CA ILE A 114 -15.56 -8.71 -10.07
C ILE A 114 -16.30 -10.01 -9.80
N ASP A 115 -16.82 -10.15 -8.58
CA ASP A 115 -17.69 -11.24 -8.17
C ASP A 115 -19.08 -10.66 -7.89
N GLU A 116 -19.96 -10.74 -8.89
CA GLU A 116 -21.32 -10.21 -8.80
C GLU A 116 -22.21 -11.03 -7.87
N LEU A 117 -21.89 -12.30 -7.57
CA LEU A 117 -22.71 -13.12 -6.68
C LEU A 117 -22.48 -12.70 -5.22
N GLU A 118 -21.21 -12.56 -4.84
CA GLU A 118 -20.82 -12.15 -3.49
C GLU A 118 -20.82 -10.62 -3.30
N GLN A 119 -21.04 -9.85 -4.38
CA GLN A 119 -21.02 -8.38 -4.37
C GLN A 119 -19.69 -7.81 -3.87
N VAL A 120 -18.57 -8.42 -4.30
CA VAL A 120 -17.20 -8.01 -3.95
C VAL A 120 -16.31 -7.93 -5.18
N ILE A 121 -15.22 -7.18 -5.09
CA ILE A 121 -14.07 -7.38 -5.97
C ILE A 121 -12.99 -8.15 -5.23
N ARG A 122 -12.28 -9.00 -5.97
CA ARG A 122 -11.09 -9.73 -5.52
C ARG A 122 -9.87 -9.14 -6.22
N VAL A 123 -9.00 -8.49 -5.46
CA VAL A 123 -7.76 -7.91 -5.98
C VAL A 123 -6.80 -9.06 -6.32
N GLU A 124 -6.32 -9.10 -7.56
CA GLU A 124 -5.33 -10.08 -7.99
C GLU A 124 -3.91 -9.54 -7.74
N ASP A 125 -3.64 -8.35 -8.27
CA ASP A 125 -2.31 -7.74 -8.22
C ASP A 125 -2.41 -6.23 -8.11
N ILE A 126 -1.48 -5.65 -7.35
CA ILE A 126 -1.23 -4.22 -7.24
C ILE A 126 0.15 -3.95 -7.84
N PHE A 127 0.20 -3.19 -8.93
CA PHE A 127 1.45 -2.93 -9.67
C PHE A 127 2.10 -1.61 -9.27
N GLN A 128 1.30 -0.65 -8.81
CA GLN A 128 1.77 0.65 -8.35
C GLN A 128 1.30 0.93 -6.93
N THR A 129 2.22 1.44 -6.12
CA THR A 129 1.95 1.87 -4.75
C THR A 129 1.97 3.39 -4.68
N ARG A 130 1.46 3.92 -3.58
CA ARG A 130 1.41 5.35 -3.33
C ARG A 130 2.69 5.87 -2.69
N ASP A 131 2.90 7.17 -2.79
CA ASP A 131 4.02 7.84 -2.14
C ASP A 131 3.92 7.74 -0.61
N VAL A 132 5.09 7.79 0.03
CA VAL A 132 5.23 7.74 1.49
C VAL A 132 5.71 9.10 1.99
N PHE A 133 4.99 9.69 2.93
CA PHE A 133 5.37 10.97 3.51
C PHE A 133 6.51 10.80 4.51
N SER A 134 7.51 11.66 4.41
CA SER A 134 8.72 11.69 5.21
C SER A 134 8.89 13.03 5.92
N SER A 135 9.68 13.07 6.99
CA SER A 135 9.95 14.31 7.73
C SER A 135 10.76 15.35 6.95
N GLN A 136 11.34 14.98 5.80
CA GLN A 136 12.10 15.88 4.93
C GLN A 136 11.20 16.54 3.87
N ASP A 137 9.96 16.09 3.73
CA ASP A 137 9.01 16.62 2.76
C ASP A 137 8.45 17.98 3.17
N MET A 138 7.98 18.73 2.17
CA MET A 138 7.32 20.00 2.43
C MET A 138 6.00 19.76 3.18
N PRO A 139 5.60 20.65 4.11
CA PRO A 139 4.47 20.39 5.00
C PRO A 139 3.16 20.25 4.22
N LEU A 140 2.27 19.35 4.67
CA LEU A 140 0.94 19.14 4.09
C LEU A 140 0.11 20.43 4.13
N ARG A 141 -0.72 20.64 3.10
CA ARG A 141 -1.55 21.85 2.95
C ARG A 141 -3.04 21.55 3.12
N ILE A 142 -3.49 20.42 2.57
CA ILE A 142 -4.89 20.01 2.54
C ILE A 142 -5.12 18.88 3.53
N LEU A 143 -4.27 17.86 3.47
CA LEU A 143 -4.42 16.66 4.26
C LEU A 143 -3.84 16.85 5.65
N SER A 144 -4.44 16.17 6.62
CA SER A 144 -3.88 16.17 7.98
C SER A 144 -2.70 15.20 8.09
N PHE A 145 -1.71 15.57 8.90
CA PHE A 145 -0.55 14.71 9.15
C PHE A 145 -0.96 13.38 9.80
N ASP A 146 -1.99 13.38 10.65
CA ASP A 146 -2.47 12.17 11.32
C ASP A 146 -3.03 11.16 10.32
N GLN A 147 -3.77 11.63 9.30
CA GLN A 147 -4.27 10.76 8.23
C GLN A 147 -3.13 10.14 7.42
N VAL A 148 -2.13 10.94 7.03
CA VAL A 148 -1.04 10.46 6.16
C VAL A 148 -0.05 9.58 6.93
N SER A 149 0.28 9.94 8.17
CA SER A 149 1.22 9.19 9.02
C SER A 149 0.67 7.84 9.49
N PHE A 150 -0.65 7.66 9.49
CA PHE A 150 -1.28 6.38 9.79
C PHE A 150 -0.81 5.27 8.85
N ASN A 151 -0.66 5.57 7.56
CA ASN A 151 -0.19 4.61 6.55
C ASN A 151 1.26 4.17 6.81
N VAL A 152 2.13 5.13 7.18
CA VAL A 152 3.53 4.84 7.57
C VAL A 152 3.58 3.93 8.80
N SER A 153 2.75 4.24 9.80
CA SER A 153 2.67 3.48 11.05
C SER A 153 2.20 2.05 10.82
N LYS A 154 1.19 1.86 9.96
CA LYS A 154 0.73 0.54 9.51
C LYS A 154 1.86 -0.26 8.88
N MET A 155 2.59 0.33 7.93
CA MET A 155 3.69 -0.35 7.23
C MET A 155 4.83 -0.73 8.19
N ILE A 156 5.21 0.16 9.10
CA ILE A 156 6.22 -0.14 10.15
C ILE A 156 5.78 -1.31 11.02
N ASN A 157 4.50 -1.35 11.42
CA ASN A 157 3.98 -2.43 12.24
C ASN A 157 3.92 -3.77 11.49
N ALA A 158 3.56 -3.75 10.20
CA ALA A 158 3.61 -4.94 9.35
C ALA A 158 5.05 -5.49 9.23
N LEU A 159 6.03 -4.63 9.01
CA LEU A 159 7.45 -5.03 8.95
C LEU A 159 7.95 -5.59 10.29
N LYS A 160 7.57 -4.97 11.42
CA LYS A 160 7.87 -5.50 12.76
C LYS A 160 7.26 -6.88 12.95
N PHE A 161 6.01 -7.08 12.57
CA PHE A 161 5.34 -8.37 12.65
C PHE A 161 6.08 -9.45 11.84
N ILE A 162 6.43 -9.15 10.58
CA ILE A 162 7.18 -10.09 9.72
C ILE A 162 8.54 -10.44 10.36
N ARG A 163 9.25 -9.43 10.88
CA ARG A 163 10.51 -9.63 11.60
C ARG A 163 10.32 -10.56 12.79
N ASP A 164 9.31 -10.32 13.62
CA ASP A 164 9.08 -11.06 14.86
C ASP A 164 8.69 -12.53 14.57
N VAL A 165 7.84 -12.77 13.57
CA VAL A 165 7.52 -14.13 13.10
C VAL A 165 8.78 -14.85 12.58
N LYS A 166 9.64 -14.15 11.83
CA LYS A 166 10.87 -14.75 11.29
C LYS A 166 11.88 -15.04 12.40
N LEU A 167 12.02 -14.15 13.39
CA LEU A 167 12.86 -14.36 14.56
C LEU A 167 12.39 -15.56 15.38
N ALA A 168 11.08 -15.69 15.62
CA ALA A 168 10.52 -16.85 16.32
C ALA A 168 10.89 -18.18 15.64
N LYS A 169 10.68 -18.27 14.31
CA LYS A 169 11.04 -19.46 13.52
C LYS A 169 12.53 -19.81 13.62
N VAL A 170 13.41 -18.80 13.57
CA VAL A 170 14.87 -19.00 13.70
C VAL A 170 15.23 -19.46 15.11
N THR A 171 14.63 -18.87 16.14
CA THR A 171 14.89 -19.29 17.53
C THR A 171 14.43 -20.71 17.81
N ASP A 172 13.29 -21.13 17.25
CA ASP A 172 12.78 -22.49 17.39
C ASP A 172 13.67 -23.51 16.67
N ALA A 173 14.16 -23.17 15.48
CA ALA A 173 15.13 -23.99 14.74
C ALA A 173 16.49 -24.10 15.46
N LEU A 174 16.92 -23.05 16.17
CA LEU A 174 18.14 -23.08 16.96
C LEU A 174 18.00 -23.92 18.23
N LYS A 175 16.83 -23.88 18.90
CA LYS A 175 16.53 -24.73 20.06
C LYS A 175 16.51 -26.20 19.66
N SER A 176 15.76 -26.56 18.62
CA SER A 176 15.68 -27.96 18.16
C SER A 176 17.05 -28.54 17.76
N LYS A 177 17.93 -27.74 17.16
CA LYS A 177 19.31 -28.16 16.82
C LYS A 177 20.19 -28.34 18.06
N LYS A 178 20.03 -27.51 19.10
CA LYS A 178 20.73 -27.68 20.39
C LYS A 178 20.24 -28.93 21.12
N ASP A 179 18.94 -29.20 21.10
CA ASP A 179 18.34 -30.36 21.76
C ASP A 179 18.81 -31.67 21.10
N LEU A 180 18.82 -31.73 19.76
CA LEU A 180 19.38 -32.86 19.00
C LEU A 180 20.87 -33.08 19.28
N SER A 181 21.65 -32.00 19.41
CA SER A 181 23.07 -32.09 19.76
C SER A 181 23.28 -32.58 21.19
N ALA A 182 22.45 -32.16 22.14
CA ALA A 182 22.53 -32.58 23.54
C ALA A 182 22.14 -34.06 23.68
N GLU A 183 21.11 -34.50 22.97
CA GLU A 183 20.63 -35.88 22.97
C GLU A 183 21.65 -36.83 22.33
N ALA A 184 22.28 -36.44 21.21
CA ALA A 184 23.36 -37.21 20.58
C ALA A 184 24.56 -37.41 21.53
N VAL A 185 24.99 -36.36 22.23
CA VAL A 185 26.10 -36.44 23.22
C VAL A 185 25.73 -37.37 24.39
N SER A 186 24.48 -37.33 24.85
CA SER A 186 24.01 -38.20 25.92
C SER A 186 23.94 -39.68 25.51
N ALA A 187 23.53 -39.97 24.27
CA ALA A 187 23.47 -41.32 23.72
C ALA A 187 24.88 -41.91 23.52
N THR A 188 25.84 -41.13 23.03
CA THR A 188 27.25 -41.56 22.92
C THR A 188 27.89 -41.84 24.28
N ARG A 189 27.55 -41.06 25.32
CA ARG A 189 28.01 -41.35 26.70
C ARG A 189 27.42 -42.65 27.26
N ARG A 190 26.14 -42.93 27.02
CA ARG A 190 25.50 -44.17 27.47
C ARG A 190 26.08 -45.41 26.78
N SER A 191 26.29 -45.37 25.48
CA SER A 191 26.87 -46.51 24.74
C SER A 191 28.32 -46.80 25.13
N SER A 192 29.12 -45.75 25.38
CA SER A 192 30.51 -45.90 25.87
C SER A 192 30.59 -46.42 27.31
N GLN A 193 29.64 -46.07 28.20
CA GLN A 193 29.53 -46.66 29.53
C GLN A 193 29.10 -48.13 29.51
N LEU A 194 28.22 -48.51 28.57
CA LEU A 194 27.77 -49.90 28.43
C LEU A 194 28.90 -50.82 27.94
N LYS A 195 29.70 -50.36 26.96
CA LYS A 195 30.85 -51.13 26.46
C LYS A 195 31.87 -51.42 27.56
N ARG A 196 32.21 -50.43 28.38
CA ARG A 196 33.13 -50.62 29.52
C ARG A 196 32.63 -51.60 30.58
N ARG A 197 31.32 -51.81 30.70
CA ARG A 197 30.71 -52.77 31.62
C ARG A 197 30.67 -54.20 31.10
N LEU A 198 30.81 -54.39 29.79
CA LEU A 198 30.81 -55.70 29.14
C LEU A 198 32.23 -56.25 28.94
N GLU A 199 33.23 -55.36 28.95
CA GLU A 199 34.65 -55.68 28.74
C GLU A 199 35.45 -55.87 30.05
N GLY A 200 34.82 -55.71 31.22
CA GLY A 200 35.41 -55.95 32.54
C GLY A 200 34.59 -56.93 33.35
#